data_AF-A0A9C8GJP4-F1
#
_entry.id   AF-A0A9C8GJP4-F1
#
_cell.length_a   1.000
_cell.length_b   1.000
_cell.length_c   1.000
_cell.angle_alpha   90.00
_cell.angle_beta   90.00
_cell.angle_gamma   90.00
#
_symmetry.space_group_name_H-M   'P 1'
#
loop_
_entity.id
_entity.type
_entity.pdbx_description
1 polymer ?
#
loop_
_entity_poly.entity_id
_entity_poly.type
_entity_poly.pdbx_seq_one_letter_code
_entity_poly.pdbx_strand_id
1 'polypeptide(L)' 'AQPIPTLNHSQNIPPLKTPIPGLWMANMSQVYPWDRGSNYAVEIGRRVAGEVAAEIAKEVAKEVVS' A
#
# COMPACT_ATOMS: atom_id res chain seq x y z
N ALA A 1 -15.58 -17.83 4.46
CA ALA A 1 -16.64 -16.80 4.28
C ALA A 1 -16.03 -15.60 3.57
N GLN A 2 -16.71 -15.00 2.59
CA GLN A 2 -16.31 -13.67 2.13
C GLN A 2 -16.77 -12.64 3.16
N PRO A 3 -15.88 -11.78 3.69
CA PRO A 3 -16.27 -10.74 4.63
C PRO A 3 -17.23 -9.76 3.95
N ILE A 4 -18.34 -9.44 4.61
CA ILE A 4 -19.30 -8.45 4.11
C ILE A 4 -18.82 -7.07 4.59
N PRO A 5 -18.48 -6.14 3.68
CA PRO A 5 -18.09 -4.78 4.04
C PRO A 5 -19.26 -4.05 4.68
N THR A 6 -19.00 -3.34 5.78
CA THR A 6 -20.00 -2.49 6.43
C THR A 6 -20.19 -1.17 5.65
N LEU A 7 -21.26 -0.42 5.97
CA LEU A 7 -21.47 0.91 5.39
C LEU A 7 -20.20 1.78 5.61
N ASN A 8 -19.79 2.51 4.57
CA ASN A 8 -18.59 3.36 4.56
C ASN A 8 -17.25 2.62 4.76
N HIS A 9 -17.16 1.32 4.42
CA HIS A 9 -15.89 0.57 4.50
C HIS A 9 -14.73 1.23 3.75
N SER A 10 -15.00 1.98 2.68
CA SER A 10 -13.99 2.76 1.94
C SER A 10 -13.22 3.75 2.82
N GLN A 11 -13.83 4.27 3.90
CA GLN A 11 -13.17 5.18 4.85
C GLN A 11 -12.17 4.46 5.78
N ASN A 12 -12.29 3.14 5.89
CA ASN A 12 -11.47 2.31 6.77
C ASN A 12 -10.37 1.55 6.02
N ILE A 13 -10.17 1.84 4.73
CA ILE A 13 -9.11 1.21 3.95
C ILE A 13 -7.76 1.70 4.49
N PRO A 14 -6.91 0.80 5.03
CA PRO A 14 -5.61 1.22 5.55
C PRO A 14 -4.70 1.75 4.43
N PRO A 15 -3.89 2.78 4.71
CA PRO A 15 -2.87 3.24 3.76
C PRO A 15 -1.86 2.13 3.44
N LEU A 16 -1.19 2.26 2.29
CA LEU A 16 -0.13 1.32 1.88
C LEU A 16 1.07 1.40 2.83
N LYS A 17 1.45 2.62 3.21
CA LYS A 17 2.50 2.85 4.20
C LYS A 17 1.94 2.59 5.59
N THR A 18 2.59 1.70 6.33
CA THR A 18 2.22 1.47 7.73
C THR A 18 2.93 2.47 8.65
N PRO A 19 2.46 2.65 9.89
CA PRO A 19 3.18 3.42 10.90
C PRO A 19 4.52 2.80 11.31
N ILE A 20 4.77 1.53 10.97
CA ILE A 20 6.01 0.83 11.30
C ILE A 20 7.05 1.16 10.22
N PRO A 21 8.21 1.74 10.58
CA PRO A 21 9.26 2.07 9.61
C PRO A 21 9.71 0.84 8.82
N GLY A 22 9.87 1.00 7.51
CA GLY A 22 10.27 -0.10 6.60
C GLY A 22 9.19 -1.15 6.32
N LEU A 23 7.99 -1.05 6.92
CA LEU A 23 6.89 -1.98 6.68
C LEU A 23 5.78 -1.34 5.84
N TRP A 24 5.48 -2.00 4.73
CA TRP A 24 4.42 -1.63 3.80
C TRP A 24 3.38 -2.75 3.71
N MET A 25 2.11 -2.39 3.58
CA MET A 25 1.01 -3.33 3.46
C MET A 25 0.31 -3.16 2.11
N ALA A 26 0.34 -4.21 1.29
CA ALA A 26 -0.30 -4.30 -0.02
C ALA A 26 -1.15 -5.57 -0.10
N ASN A 27 -2.45 -5.48 0.13
CA ASN A 27 -3.36 -6.62 0.14
C ASN A 27 -4.73 -6.27 -0.45
N MET A 28 -5.56 -7.30 -0.63
CA MET A 28 -6.84 -7.15 -1.32
C MET A 28 -7.89 -6.33 -0.57
N SER A 29 -7.72 -6.06 0.72
CA SER A 29 -8.60 -5.14 1.43
C SER A 29 -8.46 -3.70 0.93
N GLN A 30 -7.35 -3.38 0.24
CA GLN A 30 -7.07 -2.05 -0.31
C GLN A 30 -7.65 -1.84 -1.71
N VAL A 31 -8.19 -2.90 -2.32
CA VAL A 31 -8.83 -2.81 -3.64
C VAL A 31 -10.36 -2.76 -3.52
N TYR A 32 -10.92 -2.54 -2.33
CA TYR A 32 -12.36 -2.35 -2.15
C TYR A 32 -12.86 -1.10 -2.93
N PRO A 33 -14.03 -1.15 -3.59
CA PRO A 33 -14.99 -2.26 -3.67
C PRO A 33 -14.77 -3.23 -4.84
N TRP A 34 -13.65 -3.11 -5.53
CA TRP A 34 -13.33 -3.97 -6.67
C TRP A 34 -13.04 -5.41 -6.23
N ASP A 35 -13.40 -6.37 -7.08
CA ASP A 35 -13.20 -7.79 -6.80
C ASP A 35 -11.70 -8.15 -6.83
N ARG A 36 -11.37 -9.32 -6.25
CA ARG A 36 -10.02 -9.85 -6.04
C ARG A 36 -9.31 -10.31 -7.32
N GLY A 37 -9.46 -9.56 -8.42
CA GLY A 37 -8.78 -9.83 -9.68
C GLY A 37 -7.28 -9.58 -9.59
N SER A 38 -6.48 -10.43 -10.25
CA SER A 38 -5.01 -10.33 -10.25
C SER A 38 -4.47 -9.02 -10.83
N ASN A 39 -5.23 -8.34 -11.70
CA ASN A 39 -4.84 -7.05 -12.27
C ASN A 39 -4.60 -6.00 -11.18
N TYR A 40 -5.49 -5.93 -10.19
CA TYR A 40 -5.34 -5.00 -9.07
C TYR A 40 -4.16 -5.37 -8.16
N ALA A 41 -3.89 -6.68 -7.98
CA ALA A 41 -2.72 -7.14 -7.22
C ALA A 41 -1.40 -6.72 -7.89
N VAL A 42 -1.34 -6.76 -9.23
CA VAL A 42 -0.17 -6.29 -9.98
C VAL A 42 -0.03 -4.76 -9.90
N GLU A 43 -1.14 -4.03 -10.03
CA GLU A 43 -1.15 -2.57 -9.93
C GLU A 43 -0.68 -2.08 -8.55
N ILE A 44 -1.29 -2.59 -7.47
CA ILE A 44 -0.95 -2.20 -6.10
C ILE A 44 0.50 -2.57 -5.77
N GLY A 45 0.99 -3.72 -6.26
CA GLY A 45 2.38 -4.13 -6.10
C GLY A 45 3.36 -3.16 -6.75
N ARG A 46 3.09 -2.73 -8.00
CA ARG A 46 3.92 -1.72 -8.69
C ARG A 46 3.92 -0.38 -7.96
N ARG A 47 2.76 0.05 -7.47
CA ARG A 47 2.63 1.30 -6.72
C ARG A 47 3.47 1.26 -5.44
N VAL A 48 3.33 0.22 -4.62
CA VAL A 48 4.10 0.09 -3.37
C VAL A 48 5.59 -0.01 -3.63
N ALA A 49 6.02 -0.76 -4.65
CA ALA A 49 7.42 -0.82 -5.03
C ALA A 49 8.00 0.57 -5.40
N GLY A 50 7.23 1.39 -6.12
CA GLY A 50 7.60 2.76 -6.44
C GLY A 50 7.71 3.67 -5.21
N GLU A 51 6.74 3.59 -4.29
CA GLU A 51 6.77 4.39 -3.06
C GLU A 51 7.93 3.98 -2.13
N VAL A 52 8.22 2.67 -2.02
CA VAL A 52 9.38 2.14 -1.29
C VAL A 52 10.70 2.63 -1.89
N ALA A 53 10.87 2.52 -3.20
CA ALA A 53 12.10 2.96 -3.88
C ALA A 53 12.33 4.47 -3.69
N ALA A 54 11.26 5.28 -3.76
CA ALA A 54 11.35 6.71 -3.54
C ALA A 54 11.71 7.08 -2.08
N GLU A 55 11.24 6.31 -1.10
CA GLU A 55 11.63 6.49 0.31
C GLU A 55 13.11 6.18 0.53
N ILE A 56 13.58 5.04 0.02
CA ILE A 56 15.00 4.66 0.09
C ILE A 56 15.89 5.73 -0.58
N ALA A 57 15.50 6.22 -1.75
CA ALA A 57 16.27 7.26 -2.45
C ALA A 57 16.37 8.55 -1.62
N LYS A 58 15.32 8.93 -0.89
CA LYS A 58 15.33 10.09 0.02
C LYS A 58 16.22 9.86 1.24
N GLU A 59 16.27 8.65 1.76
CA GLU A 59 17.15 8.29 2.88
C GLU A 59 18.61 8.37 2.47
N VAL A 60 18.97 7.76 1.34
CA VAL A 60 20.33 7.85 0.77
C VAL A 60 20.73 9.30 0.51
N ALA A 61 19.82 10.11 -0.05
CA ALA A 61 20.11 11.52 -0.32
C ALA A 61 20.35 12.34 0.98
N LYS A 62 19.70 11.99 2.10
CA LYS A 62 19.95 12.64 3.39
C LYS A 62 21.33 12.29 3.95
N GLU A 63 21.78 11.06 3.78
CA GLU A 63 23.09 10.58 4.24
C GLU A 63 24.24 11.20 3.45
N VAL A 64 24.07 11.42 2.14
CA VAL A 64 25.11 12.04 1.29
C VAL A 64 25.28 13.54 1.56
N VAL A 65 24.25 14.21 2.08
CA VAL A 65 24.24 15.67 2.33
C VAL A 65 24.60 16.01 3.79
N SER A 66 24.69 15.02 4.68
CA SER A 66 25.20 15.16 6.05
C SER A 66 26.70 14.94 6.15
#